data_AF-A0A1X7TQ65-F1
#
_entry.id   AF-A0A1X7TQ65-F1
#
_cell.length_a   1.000
_cell.length_b   1.000
_cell.length_c   1.000
_cell.angle_alpha   90.00
_cell.angle_beta   90.00
_cell.angle_gamma   90.00
#
_symmetry.space_group_name_H-M   'P 1'
#
loop_
_entity.id
_entity.type
_entity.pdbx_description
1 polymer ?
#
loop_
_entity_poly.entity_id
_entity_poly.type
_entity_poly.pdbx_seq_one_letter_code
_entity_poly.pdbx_strand_id
1 'polypeptide(L)'
;MRRFARFLDAETTEKLIQSFLNENRLIKRIKILQTYRCLGIKTLAGGELYERLREKREKTRERMKASLDLITKNNKSMALREQQNATISCTNTELQGQQAMCSTGKTKYSLTPLNITYSPGVEQLDHEEKQICSVHRILPDVYLHCKGVMIAESRKCGGKLRLMDARKLCRIDVNKTRKIYNHLVSKGLVQLP
;
A
#
# COMPACT_ATOMS: atom_id res chain seq x y z
N MET A 1 19.53 14.18 -40.95
CA MET A 1 19.36 15.55 -41.49
C MET A 1 20.65 16.20 -42.01
N ARG A 2 21.81 16.12 -41.32
CA ARG A 2 23.06 16.78 -41.77
C ARG A 2 23.54 16.44 -43.20
N ARG A 3 23.19 15.28 -43.75
CA ARG A 3 23.57 14.88 -45.11
C ARG A 3 22.69 15.52 -46.20
N PHE A 4 21.43 15.85 -45.89
CA PHE A 4 20.48 16.46 -46.82
C PHE A 4 20.58 17.99 -46.86
N ALA A 5 21.11 18.61 -45.80
CA ALA A 5 21.35 20.05 -45.72
C ALA A 5 22.37 20.58 -46.75
N ARG A 6 23.06 19.69 -47.48
CA ARG A 6 23.97 20.07 -48.58
C ARG A 6 23.25 20.29 -49.92
N PHE A 7 22.01 19.81 -50.04
CA PHE A 7 21.23 19.81 -51.28
C PHE A 7 19.96 20.68 -51.18
N LEU A 8 19.73 21.30 -50.03
CA LEU A 8 18.57 22.12 -49.73
C LEU A 8 19.06 23.49 -49.27
N ASP A 9 18.40 24.54 -49.73
CA ASP A 9 18.65 25.89 -49.24
C ASP A 9 18.46 25.96 -47.72
N ALA A 10 19.18 26.89 -47.08
CA ALA A 10 19.14 27.06 -45.63
C ALA A 10 17.70 27.28 -45.13
N GLU A 11 16.93 28.13 -45.82
CA GLU A 11 15.54 28.43 -45.49
C GLU A 11 14.64 27.18 -45.59
N THR A 12 14.81 26.37 -46.63
CA THR A 12 14.04 25.13 -46.82
C THR A 12 14.38 24.09 -45.76
N THR A 13 15.67 24.00 -45.39
CA THR A 13 16.15 23.11 -44.32
C THR A 13 15.56 23.51 -42.97
N GLU A 14 15.51 24.81 -42.65
CA GLU A 14 14.90 25.32 -41.42
C GLU A 14 13.39 25.05 -41.37
N LYS A 15 12.66 25.33 -42.46
CA LYS A 15 11.21 25.03 -42.56
C LYS A 15 10.94 23.54 -42.33
N LEU A 16 11.76 22.68 -42.91
CA LEU A 16 11.65 21.23 -42.74
C LEU A 16 11.91 20.79 -41.28
N ILE A 17 12.93 21.35 -40.63
CA ILE A 17 13.21 21.08 -39.22
C ILE A 17 12.04 21.55 -38.33
N GLN A 18 11.50 22.73 -38.58
CA GLN A 18 10.35 23.26 -37.83
C GLN A 18 9.12 22.37 -38.01
N SER A 19 8.87 21.87 -39.22
CA SER A 19 7.79 20.91 -39.49
C SER A 19 7.93 19.64 -38.65
N PHE A 20 9.12 19.03 -38.62
CA PHE A 20 9.37 17.84 -37.80
C PHE A 20 9.21 18.08 -36.30
N LEU A 21 9.63 19.25 -35.80
CA LEU A 21 9.44 19.61 -34.40
C LEU A 21 7.95 19.76 -34.06
N ASN A 22 7.18 20.39 -34.95
CA ASN A 22 5.74 20.54 -34.80
C ASN A 22 5.02 19.18 -34.85
N GLU A 23 5.38 18.33 -35.81
CA GLU A 23 4.86 16.96 -35.92
C GLU A 23 5.11 16.18 -34.62
N ASN A 24 6.36 16.18 -34.12
CA ASN A 24 6.70 15.51 -32.87
C ASN A 24 5.90 16.06 -31.67
N ARG A 25 5.70 17.38 -31.61
CA ARG A 25 4.88 18.03 -30.58
C ARG A 25 3.43 17.56 -30.67
N LEU A 26 2.86 17.52 -31.88
CA LEU A 26 1.49 17.08 -32.12
C LEU A 26 1.30 15.61 -31.77
N ILE A 27 2.21 14.73 -32.19
CA ILE A 27 2.16 13.29 -31.87
C ILE A 27 2.18 13.09 -30.34
N LYS A 28 3.07 13.78 -29.62
CA LYS A 28 3.11 13.73 -28.15
C LYS A 28 1.80 14.21 -27.53
N ARG A 29 1.26 15.33 -28.04
CA ARG A 29 0.00 15.89 -27.54
C ARG A 29 -1.18 14.95 -27.79
N ILE A 30 -1.27 14.35 -28.98
CA ILE A 30 -2.31 13.38 -29.34
C ILE A 30 -2.27 12.18 -28.41
N LYS A 31 -1.09 11.62 -28.14
CA LYS A 31 -0.94 10.50 -27.19
C LYS A 31 -1.46 10.85 -25.80
N ILE A 32 -1.13 12.03 -25.29
CA ILE A 32 -1.63 12.51 -23.98
C ILE A 32 -3.16 12.68 -23.99
N LEU A 33 -3.72 13.21 -25.07
CA LEU A 33 -5.18 13.38 -25.17
C LEU A 33 -5.91 12.03 -25.28
N GLN A 34 -5.30 11.04 -25.95
CA GLN A 34 -5.81 9.69 -26.02
C GLN A 34 -5.80 9.03 -24.64
N THR A 35 -4.72 9.17 -23.85
CA THR A 35 -4.69 8.63 -22.49
C THR A 35 -5.74 9.28 -21.61
N TYR A 36 -5.95 10.59 -21.70
CA TYR A 36 -7.06 11.28 -21.00
C TYR A 36 -8.42 10.67 -21.35
N ARG A 37 -8.68 10.42 -22.64
CA ARG A 37 -9.92 9.77 -23.08
C ARG A 37 -10.07 8.37 -22.52
N CYS A 38 -9.03 7.56 -22.52
CA CYS A 38 -9.04 6.21 -21.92
C CYS A 38 -9.30 6.25 -20.41
N LEU A 39 -8.86 7.31 -19.73
CA LEU A 39 -9.12 7.55 -18.30
C LEU A 39 -10.49 8.21 -18.03
N GLY A 40 -11.31 8.43 -19.05
CA GLY A 40 -12.63 9.05 -18.94
C GLY A 40 -12.62 10.58 -18.78
N ILE A 41 -11.46 11.22 -18.94
CA ILE A 41 -11.33 12.69 -18.88
C ILE A 41 -11.73 13.28 -20.23
N LYS A 42 -12.86 13.99 -20.24
CA LYS A 42 -13.46 14.54 -21.47
C LYS A 42 -13.15 16.02 -21.73
N THR A 43 -12.56 16.74 -20.75
CA THR A 43 -12.26 18.17 -20.84
C THR A 43 -10.77 18.45 -20.73
N LEU A 44 -10.28 19.49 -21.42
CA LEU A 44 -8.86 19.88 -21.36
C LEU A 44 -8.45 20.36 -19.97
N ALA A 45 -9.29 21.18 -19.32
CA ALA A 45 -9.08 21.61 -17.94
C ALA A 45 -9.01 20.43 -16.96
N GLY A 46 -9.82 19.38 -17.19
CA GLY A 46 -9.74 18.14 -16.43
C GLY A 46 -8.40 17.41 -16.60
N GLY A 47 -7.85 17.43 -17.81
CA GLY A 47 -6.51 16.89 -18.10
C GLY A 47 -5.40 17.64 -17.37
N GLU A 48 -5.45 18.97 -17.36
CA GLU A 48 -4.48 19.80 -16.62
C GLU A 48 -4.55 19.58 -15.10
N LEU A 49 -5.77 19.47 -14.55
CA LEU A 49 -5.97 19.13 -13.15
C LEU A 49 -5.42 17.73 -12.83
N TYR A 50 -5.65 16.76 -13.71
CA TYR A 50 -5.13 15.41 -13.57
C TYR A 50 -3.59 15.39 -13.49
N GLU A 51 -2.89 16.10 -14.37
CA GLU A 51 -1.43 16.16 -14.33
C GLU A 51 -0.92 16.80 -13.04
N ARG A 52 -1.51 17.94 -12.63
CA ARG A 52 -1.12 18.63 -11.39
C ARG A 52 -1.29 17.73 -10.16
N LEU A 53 -2.40 17.00 -10.08
CA LEU A 53 -2.66 16.06 -8.99
C LEU A 53 -1.75 14.84 -9.08
N ARG A 54 -1.49 14.31 -10.28
CA ARG A 54 -0.56 13.19 -10.51
C ARG A 54 0.85 13.55 -10.06
N GLU A 55 1.36 14.70 -10.46
CA GLU A 55 2.68 15.21 -10.07
C GLU A 55 2.79 15.41 -8.56
N LYS A 56 1.74 15.96 -7.92
CA LYS A 56 1.70 16.11 -6.46
C LYS A 56 1.81 14.75 -5.75
N ARG A 57 1.08 13.73 -6.22
CA ARG A 57 1.15 12.36 -5.67
C ARG A 57 2.53 11.73 -5.90
N GLU A 58 3.13 11.95 -7.06
CA GLU A 58 4.47 11.45 -7.39
C GLU A 58 5.54 12.07 -6.48
N LYS A 59 5.55 13.40 -6.32
CA LYS A 59 6.45 14.10 -5.39
C LYS A 59 6.31 13.61 -3.96
N THR A 60 5.09 13.39 -3.47
CA THR A 60 4.88 12.83 -2.13
C THR A 60 5.45 11.41 -2.01
N ARG A 61 5.24 10.58 -3.03
CA ARG A 61 5.77 9.20 -3.07
C ARG A 61 7.30 9.19 -3.11
N GLU A 62 7.92 10.08 -3.89
CA GLU A 62 9.37 10.23 -3.96
C GLU A 62 9.95 10.69 -2.61
N ARG A 63 9.33 11.67 -1.94
CA ARG A 63 9.74 12.09 -0.59
C ARG A 63 9.64 10.95 0.42
N MET A 64 8.56 10.18 0.38
CA MET A 64 8.39 9.00 1.24
C MET A 64 9.44 7.93 0.95
N LYS A 65 9.72 7.66 -0.33
CA LYS A 65 10.75 6.71 -0.74
C LYS A 65 12.15 7.15 -0.30
N ALA A 66 12.49 8.43 -0.51
CA ALA A 66 13.76 9.00 -0.07
C ALA A 66 13.93 8.94 1.45
N SER A 67 12.85 9.20 2.21
CA SER A 67 12.85 9.06 3.68
C SER A 67 13.06 7.60 4.10
N LEU A 68 12.41 6.65 3.45
CA LEU A 68 12.60 5.22 3.71
C LEU A 68 14.03 4.75 3.38
N ASP A 69 14.60 5.23 2.28
CA ASP A 69 15.97 4.93 1.87
C ASP A 69 16.99 5.49 2.89
N LEU A 70 16.73 6.68 3.46
CA LEU A 70 17.56 7.26 4.51
C LEU A 70 17.52 6.42 5.80
N ILE A 71 16.33 5.99 6.23
CA ILE A 71 16.15 5.13 7.42
C ILE A 71 16.87 3.78 7.22
N THR A 72 16.75 3.20 6.02
CA THR A 72 17.39 1.92 5.70
C THR A 72 18.91 2.02 5.71
N LYS A 73 19.47 3.13 5.20
CA LYS A 73 20.92 3.39 5.26
C LYS A 73 21.40 3.59 6.70
N ASN A 74 20.65 4.32 7.52
CA ASN A 74 21.00 4.57 8.92
C ASN A 74 20.99 3.27 9.76
N ASN A 75 20.03 2.38 9.49
CA ASN A 75 19.97 1.07 10.14
C ASN A 75 21.12 0.14 9.72
N LYS A 76 21.58 0.22 8.46
CA LYS A 76 22.78 -0.52 8.00
C LYS A 76 24.06 -0.02 8.68
N SER A 77 24.20 1.30 8.89
CA SER A 77 25.34 1.84 9.63
C SER A 77 25.30 1.52 11.12
N MET A 78 24.12 1.37 11.72
CA MET A 78 23.96 0.90 13.10
C MET A 78 24.32 -0.58 13.24
N ALA A 79 23.87 -1.44 12.32
CA ALA A 79 24.23 -2.85 12.29
C ALA A 79 25.75 -3.07 12.11
N LEU A 80 26.43 -2.21 11.33
CA LEU A 80 27.89 -2.27 11.17
C LEU A 80 28.65 -1.81 12.43
N ARG A 81 28.07 -0.89 13.22
CA ARG A 81 28.63 -0.44 14.50
C ARG A 81 28.41 -1.46 15.62
N GLU A 82 27.30 -2.18 15.61
CA GLU A 82 27.04 -3.29 16.56
C GLU A 82 28.00 -4.47 16.34
N GLN A 83 28.41 -4.73 15.09
CA GLN A 83 29.39 -5.79 14.80
C GLN A 83 30.81 -5.47 15.28
N GLN A 84 31.19 -4.18 15.38
CA GLN A 84 32.50 -3.76 15.91
C GLN A 84 32.53 -3.73 17.45
N ASN A 85 31.40 -3.50 18.11
CA ASN A 85 31.33 -3.53 19.58
C ASN A 85 31.18 -4.95 20.17
N ALA A 86 30.87 -5.95 19.33
CA ALA A 86 30.74 -7.35 19.74
C ALA A 86 32.10 -8.10 19.87
N THR A 87 33.24 -7.45 19.58
CA THR A 87 34.57 -8.11 19.65
C THR A 87 35.33 -7.83 20.96
N ILE A 88 34.81 -7.01 21.88
CA ILE A 88 35.56 -6.58 23.08
C ILE A 88 35.10 -7.20 24.42
N SER A 89 33.99 -7.94 24.49
CA SER A 89 33.56 -8.48 25.79
C SER A 89 32.99 -9.88 25.71
N CYS A 90 33.87 -10.86 25.87
CA CYS A 90 33.52 -12.23 26.23
C CYS A 90 34.43 -12.71 27.37
N THR A 91 34.29 -12.12 28.55
CA THR A 91 34.59 -12.80 29.81
C THR A 91 33.49 -12.46 30.82
N ASN A 92 32.85 -13.53 31.31
CA ASN A 92 32.23 -13.64 32.64
C ASN A 92 30.84 -13.01 32.88
N THR A 93 29.89 -13.94 33.12
CA THR A 93 29.18 -14.08 34.40
C THR A 93 27.87 -13.30 34.65
N GLU A 94 26.85 -14.12 34.92
CA GLU A 94 25.71 -13.95 35.84
C GLU A 94 24.46 -13.09 35.52
N LEU A 95 23.37 -13.69 35.97
CA LEU A 95 22.01 -13.20 36.09
C LEU A 95 21.94 -11.97 37.01
N GLN A 96 21.34 -10.88 36.54
CA GLN A 96 20.41 -10.08 37.34
C GLN A 96 19.64 -9.11 36.46
N GLY A 97 18.34 -9.01 36.72
CA GLY A 97 17.43 -8.17 35.96
C GLY A 97 17.72 -6.69 36.16
N GLN A 98 17.56 -5.93 35.07
CA GLN A 98 17.36 -4.48 35.11
C GLN A 98 16.48 -4.08 33.93
N GLN A 99 15.44 -3.32 34.27
CA GLN A 99 14.43 -2.79 33.37
C GLN A 99 15.11 -1.85 32.35
N ALA A 100 15.15 -2.25 31.08
CA ALA A 100 15.53 -1.35 30.00
C ALA A 100 14.29 -0.62 29.48
N MET A 101 14.18 0.66 29.84
CA MET A 101 13.20 1.57 29.26
C MET A 101 13.40 1.67 27.75
N CYS A 102 12.50 1.04 27.00
CA CYS A 102 12.42 1.20 25.54
C CYS A 102 11.85 2.58 25.18
N SER A 103 12.72 3.57 24.99
CA SER A 103 12.35 4.82 24.30
C SER A 103 12.44 4.63 22.78
N THR A 104 11.68 3.67 22.23
CA THR A 104 11.40 3.69 20.80
C THR A 104 10.33 4.75 20.57
N GLY A 105 10.76 5.92 20.09
CA GLY A 105 9.90 6.97 19.56
C GLY A 105 9.14 6.47 18.32
N LYS A 106 8.16 5.59 18.55
CA LYS A 106 7.12 5.29 17.59
C LYS A 106 6.23 6.52 17.56
N THR A 107 6.48 7.39 16.60
CA THR A 107 5.50 8.38 16.16
C THR A 107 4.17 7.66 16.04
N LYS A 108 3.26 7.94 16.98
CA LYS A 108 1.87 7.48 16.95
C LYS A 108 1.27 8.07 15.68
N TYR A 109 1.40 7.36 14.57
CA TYR A 109 0.51 7.54 13.43
C TYR A 109 -0.88 7.36 14.00
N SER A 110 -1.60 8.48 14.10
CA SER A 110 -3.00 8.52 14.50
C SER A 110 -3.71 7.35 13.85
N LEU A 111 -4.29 6.49 14.69
CA LEU A 111 -5.08 5.32 14.30
C LEU A 111 -6.41 5.81 13.72
N THR A 112 -6.37 6.60 12.64
CA THR A 112 -7.58 6.98 11.94
C THR A 112 -8.25 5.70 11.46
N PRO A 113 -9.49 5.42 11.88
CA PRO A 113 -10.22 4.23 11.47
C PRO A 113 -10.27 4.17 9.94
N LEU A 114 -10.20 2.95 9.39
CA LEU A 114 -10.29 2.79 7.94
C LEU A 114 -11.67 3.29 7.48
N ASN A 115 -11.69 4.26 6.56
CA ASN A 115 -12.95 4.74 5.98
C ASN A 115 -13.43 3.72 4.96
N ILE A 116 -14.53 3.04 5.28
CA ILE A 116 -15.01 1.85 4.57
C ILE A 116 -16.16 2.17 3.62
N THR A 117 -16.73 3.38 3.72
CA THR A 117 -18.02 3.81 3.16
C THR A 117 -18.20 3.55 1.67
N TYR A 118 -17.12 3.52 0.88
CA TYR A 118 -17.16 3.36 -0.58
C TYR A 118 -16.63 2.01 -1.07
N SER A 119 -16.44 1.03 -0.18
CA SER A 119 -15.92 -0.28 -0.58
C SER A 119 -17.06 -1.26 -0.94
N PRO A 120 -16.85 -2.16 -1.92
CA PRO A 120 -17.86 -3.13 -2.30
C PRO A 120 -18.14 -4.10 -1.13
N GLY A 121 -19.41 -4.46 -0.94
CA GLY A 121 -19.83 -5.40 0.11
C GLY A 121 -20.14 -4.78 1.48
N VAL A 122 -20.00 -3.46 1.66
CA VAL A 122 -20.36 -2.77 2.92
C VAL A 122 -21.83 -2.93 3.28
N GLU A 123 -22.71 -3.04 2.29
CA GLU A 123 -24.15 -3.20 2.50
C GLU A 123 -24.52 -4.53 3.15
N GLN A 124 -23.67 -5.56 3.01
CA GLN A 124 -23.86 -6.89 3.58
C GLN A 124 -23.30 -7.03 5.02
N LEU A 125 -22.66 -5.97 5.54
CA LEU A 125 -22.09 -5.95 6.88
C LEU A 125 -23.07 -5.28 7.87
N ASP A 126 -23.22 -5.89 9.05
CA ASP A 126 -23.90 -5.25 10.17
C ASP A 126 -23.09 -4.06 10.73
N HIS A 127 -23.72 -3.20 11.53
CA HIS A 127 -23.06 -2.06 12.18
C HIS A 127 -21.81 -2.48 12.99
N GLU A 128 -21.91 -3.58 13.74
CA GLU A 128 -20.79 -4.14 14.50
C GLU A 128 -19.65 -4.63 13.58
N GLU A 129 -19.98 -5.24 12.45
CA GLU A 129 -19.00 -5.75 11.49
C GLU A 129 -18.30 -4.61 10.77
N LYS A 130 -19.02 -3.54 10.44
CA LYS A 130 -18.44 -2.29 9.93
C LYS A 130 -17.45 -1.70 10.93
N GLN A 131 -17.79 -1.70 12.23
CA GLN A 131 -16.89 -1.18 13.27
C GLN A 131 -15.61 -2.02 13.37
N ILE A 132 -15.71 -3.34 13.35
CA ILE A 132 -14.56 -4.26 13.34
C ILE A 132 -13.67 -3.99 12.12
N CYS A 133 -14.27 -3.85 10.94
CA CYS A 133 -13.53 -3.56 9.72
C CYS A 133 -12.83 -2.19 9.78
N SER A 134 -13.44 -1.19 10.41
CA SER A 134 -12.88 0.16 10.52
C SER A 134 -11.70 0.18 11.50
N VAL A 135 -11.91 -0.33 12.71
CA VAL A 135 -10.94 -0.35 13.81
C VAL A 135 -9.75 -1.25 13.47
N HIS A 136 -9.99 -2.43 12.92
CA HIS A 136 -8.94 -3.39 12.58
C HIS A 136 -8.40 -3.26 11.16
N ARG A 137 -8.89 -2.27 10.40
CA ARG A 137 -8.45 -1.96 9.03
C ARG A 137 -8.51 -3.21 8.15
N ILE A 138 -9.69 -3.83 8.14
CA ILE A 138 -10.04 -5.00 7.32
C ILE A 138 -10.98 -4.50 6.23
N LEU A 139 -10.74 -4.88 4.97
CA LEU A 139 -11.66 -4.57 3.89
C LEU A 139 -12.91 -5.44 4.01
N PRO A 140 -14.12 -4.92 3.73
CA PRO A 140 -15.38 -5.69 3.81
C PRO A 140 -15.36 -6.98 3.02
N ASP A 141 -14.86 -6.94 1.79
CA ASP A 141 -14.73 -8.12 0.93
C ASP A 141 -13.89 -9.23 1.60
N VAL A 142 -12.76 -8.84 2.18
CA VAL A 142 -11.88 -9.76 2.92
C VAL A 142 -12.57 -10.30 4.18
N TYR A 143 -13.30 -9.46 4.90
CA TYR A 143 -14.05 -9.86 6.08
C TYR A 143 -15.15 -10.88 5.72
N LEU A 144 -15.94 -10.61 4.67
CA LEU A 144 -17.01 -11.48 4.19
C LEU A 144 -16.47 -12.84 3.74
N HIS A 145 -15.34 -12.83 3.01
CA HIS A 145 -14.66 -14.06 2.62
C HIS A 145 -14.24 -14.89 3.85
N CYS A 146 -13.56 -14.27 4.82
CA CYS A 146 -13.12 -14.98 6.03
C CYS A 146 -14.32 -15.49 6.85
N LYS A 147 -15.37 -14.69 7.01
CA LYS A 147 -16.62 -15.07 7.68
C LYS A 147 -17.25 -16.30 7.01
N GLY A 148 -17.36 -16.30 5.69
CA GLY A 148 -17.92 -17.42 4.92
C GLY A 148 -17.11 -18.71 5.11
N VAL A 149 -15.78 -18.63 4.98
CA VAL A 149 -14.89 -19.80 5.14
C VAL A 149 -14.98 -20.36 6.57
N MET A 150 -14.94 -19.49 7.60
CA MET A 150 -14.97 -19.93 9.00
C MET A 150 -16.31 -20.58 9.38
N ILE A 151 -17.44 -20.05 8.89
CA ILE A 151 -18.76 -20.64 9.12
C ILE A 151 -18.89 -21.98 8.38
N ALA A 152 -18.42 -22.06 7.13
CA ALA A 152 -18.47 -23.28 6.34
C ALA A 152 -17.67 -24.41 7.00
N GLU A 153 -16.45 -24.12 7.47
CA GLU A 153 -15.61 -25.11 8.16
C GLU A 153 -16.16 -25.48 9.55
N SER A 154 -16.69 -24.51 10.29
CA SER A 154 -17.37 -24.78 11.57
C SER A 154 -18.56 -25.73 11.38
N ARG A 155 -19.37 -25.55 10.33
CA ARG A 155 -20.49 -26.45 10.02
C ARG A 155 -20.04 -27.88 9.71
N LYS A 156 -18.91 -28.06 9.03
CA LYS A 156 -18.34 -29.40 8.76
C LYS A 156 -17.89 -30.11 10.04
N CYS A 157 -17.40 -29.37 11.03
CA CYS A 157 -16.92 -29.89 12.30
C CYS A 157 -17.97 -29.84 13.43
N GLY A 158 -19.26 -29.87 13.09
CA GLY A 158 -20.35 -29.92 14.08
C GLY A 158 -20.52 -28.63 14.89
N GLY A 159 -20.21 -27.48 14.30
CA GLY A 159 -20.30 -26.15 14.93
C GLY A 159 -19.00 -25.70 15.61
N LYS A 160 -18.01 -26.60 15.79
CA LYS A 160 -16.77 -26.31 16.52
C LYS A 160 -15.65 -25.88 15.56
N LEU A 161 -14.90 -24.84 15.90
CA LEU A 161 -13.71 -24.43 15.15
C LEU A 161 -12.64 -23.89 16.10
N ARG A 162 -11.43 -24.45 16.05
CA ARG A 162 -10.28 -23.90 16.80
C ARG A 162 -9.75 -22.64 16.13
N LEU A 163 -9.30 -21.69 16.94
CA LEU A 163 -8.65 -20.48 16.43
C LEU A 163 -7.38 -20.77 15.59
N MET A 164 -6.66 -21.86 15.88
CA MET A 164 -5.52 -22.27 15.07
C MET A 164 -5.93 -22.68 13.65
N ASP A 165 -7.06 -23.37 13.52
CA ASP A 165 -7.56 -23.82 12.22
C ASP A 165 -8.13 -22.63 11.44
N ALA A 166 -8.85 -21.73 12.12
CA ALA A 166 -9.27 -20.45 11.56
C ALA A 166 -8.13 -19.62 10.93
N ARG A 167 -6.93 -19.61 11.56
CA ARG A 167 -5.74 -18.92 11.04
C ARG A 167 -5.17 -19.56 9.79
N LYS A 168 -5.27 -20.87 9.64
CA LYS A 168 -4.83 -21.58 8.44
C LYS A 168 -5.78 -21.33 7.27
N LEU A 169 -7.07 -21.18 7.56
CA LEU A 169 -8.12 -20.95 6.59
C LEU A 169 -8.11 -19.53 6.00
N CYS A 170 -7.79 -18.52 6.82
CA CYS A 170 -7.77 -17.13 6.38
C CYS A 170 -6.37 -16.68 5.98
N ARG A 171 -6.17 -16.24 4.73
CA ARG A 171 -4.90 -15.68 4.23
C ARG A 171 -4.66 -14.22 4.67
N ILE A 172 -4.90 -13.91 5.95
CA ILE A 172 -4.73 -12.57 6.52
C ILE A 172 -3.90 -12.60 7.81
N ASP A 173 -3.55 -11.41 8.32
CA ASP A 173 -2.81 -11.27 9.57
C ASP A 173 -3.49 -12.00 10.75
N VAL A 174 -2.68 -12.70 11.53
CA VAL A 174 -3.08 -13.56 12.65
C VAL A 174 -3.92 -12.82 13.70
N ASN A 175 -3.63 -11.54 13.94
CA ASN A 175 -4.36 -10.72 14.92
C ASN A 175 -5.72 -10.30 14.38
N LYS A 176 -5.81 -10.01 13.07
CA LYS A 176 -7.09 -9.68 12.41
C LYS A 176 -8.01 -10.90 12.40
N THR A 177 -7.49 -12.09 12.06
CA THR A 177 -8.26 -13.34 12.11
C THR A 177 -8.81 -13.60 13.51
N ARG A 178 -8.02 -13.34 14.57
CA ARG A 178 -8.51 -13.46 15.96
C ARG A 178 -9.69 -12.55 16.25
N LYS A 179 -9.69 -11.31 15.74
CA LYS A 179 -10.78 -10.35 15.95
C LYS A 179 -12.07 -10.78 15.25
N ILE A 180 -11.96 -11.26 14.00
CA ILE A 180 -13.09 -11.84 13.26
C ILE A 180 -13.63 -13.07 14.01
N TYR A 181 -12.74 -13.99 14.40
CA TYR A 181 -13.12 -15.20 15.13
C TYR A 181 -13.88 -14.89 16.41
N ASN A 182 -13.36 -13.99 17.24
CA ASN A 182 -14.01 -13.62 18.49
C ASN A 182 -15.41 -13.04 18.28
N HIS A 183 -15.62 -12.27 17.20
CA HIS A 183 -16.93 -11.75 16.85
C HIS A 183 -17.90 -12.83 16.37
N LEU A 184 -17.42 -13.80 15.59
CA LEU A 184 -18.25 -14.94 15.16
C LEU A 184 -18.64 -15.84 16.34
N VAL A 185 -17.73 -16.01 17.31
CA VAL A 185 -18.02 -16.71 18.56
C VAL A 185 -19.04 -15.95 19.40
N SER A 186 -18.91 -14.63 19.53
CA SER A 186 -19.88 -13.82 20.29
C SER A 186 -21.28 -13.84 19.66
N LYS A 187 -21.39 -13.94 18.32
CA LYS A 187 -22.66 -14.11 17.61
C LYS A 187 -23.19 -15.55 17.61
N GLY A 188 -22.49 -16.52 18.21
CA GLY A 188 -22.88 -17.92 18.24
C GLY A 188 -22.83 -18.63 16.87
N LEU A 189 -22.18 -18.02 15.87
CA LEU A 189 -22.03 -18.60 14.53
C LEU A 189 -20.92 -19.65 14.46
N VAL A 190 -20.01 -19.60 15.42
CA VAL A 190 -18.89 -20.54 15.59
C VAL A 190 -18.77 -20.84 17.07
N GLN A 191 -18.63 -22.12 17.43
CA GLN A 191 -18.41 -22.54 18.81
C GLN A 191 -16.94 -22.84 19.08
N LEU A 192 -16.52 -22.55 20.31
CA LEU A 192 -15.24 -23.04 20.83
C LEU A 192 -15.33 -24.57 20.96
N PRO A 193 -14.27 -25.31 20.60
CA PRO A 193 -14.28 -26.76 20.65
C PRO A 193 -14.38 -27.33 22.06
#